data_AF-A0A918MTB4-F1
#
_entry.id   AF-A0A918MTB4-F1
#
_cell.length_a   1.000
_cell.length_b   1.000
_cell.length_c   1.000
_cell.angle_alpha   90.00
_cell.angle_beta   90.00
_cell.angle_gamma   90.00
#
_symmetry.space_group_name_H-M   'P 1'
#
loop_
_entity.id
_entity.type
_entity.pdbx_description
1 polymer ?
#
loop_
_entity_poly.entity_id
_entity_poly.type
_entity_poly.pdbx_seq_one_letter_code
_entity_poly.pdbx_strand_id
1 'polypeptide(L)'
;MPLVPREPGREDWLGEDEVIRAWRVRRAALHRVAELGSVPYELRGGRSRGTYGAEPTYRCFAPDDVRRVTDALRDGSLVPDPSWRTDTPEGREAERRERRSGRLVDGLFFGPVLLLVLGALLYGWLAR
;
A
#
# COMPACT_ATOMS: atom_id res chain seq x y z
N MET A 1 26.92 -26.74 -3.02
CA MET A 1 25.63 -26.33 -2.43
C MET A 1 24.54 -26.66 -3.44
N PRO A 2 23.75 -27.73 -3.26
CA PRO A 2 22.63 -28.00 -4.14
C PRO A 2 21.47 -27.03 -3.81
N LEU A 3 20.98 -26.34 -4.83
CA LEU A 3 19.74 -25.56 -4.76
C LEU A 3 18.60 -26.56 -4.55
N VAL A 4 18.06 -26.59 -3.32
CA VAL A 4 16.88 -27.40 -3.00
C VAL A 4 15.71 -26.87 -3.86
N PRO A 5 15.03 -27.71 -4.65
CA PRO A 5 13.84 -27.30 -5.37
C PRO A 5 12.73 -27.03 -4.34
N ARG A 6 12.31 -25.77 -4.19
CA ARG A 6 11.15 -25.43 -3.35
C ARG A 6 9.88 -25.95 -4.02
N GLU A 7 9.16 -26.84 -3.35
CA GLU A 7 7.87 -27.35 -3.84
C GLU A 7 6.80 -26.25 -3.87
N PRO A 8 5.95 -26.19 -4.92
CA PRO A 8 4.93 -25.17 -5.05
C PRO A 8 3.67 -25.59 -4.29
N GLY A 9 3.61 -25.28 -3.00
CA GLY A 9 2.39 -25.47 -2.22
C GLY A 9 2.57 -25.26 -0.71
N ARG A 10 2.09 -24.12 -0.21
CA ARG A 10 1.75 -23.90 1.21
C ARG A 10 2.93 -23.73 2.19
N GLU A 11 3.73 -22.70 1.98
CA GLU A 11 4.58 -22.10 3.03
C GLU A 11 4.23 -20.61 3.15
N ASP A 12 3.48 -20.27 4.20
CA ASP A 12 2.96 -18.98 4.68
C ASP A 12 3.65 -17.67 4.23
N TRP A 13 3.51 -17.26 2.96
CA TRP A 13 3.92 -15.91 2.55
C TRP A 13 3.07 -14.84 3.23
N LEU A 14 3.70 -13.80 3.78
CA LEU A 14 3.03 -12.72 4.49
C LEU A 14 2.50 -11.66 3.53
N GLY A 15 1.26 -11.22 3.77
CA GLY A 15 0.66 -10.11 3.04
C GLY A 15 1.20 -8.74 3.49
N GLU A 16 1.00 -7.71 2.66
CA GLU A 16 1.42 -6.34 2.99
C GLU A 16 0.95 -5.88 4.38
N ASP A 17 -0.30 -6.17 4.76
CA ASP A 17 -0.87 -5.75 6.05
C ASP A 17 -0.19 -6.41 7.25
N GLU A 18 0.25 -7.66 7.11
CA GLU A 18 0.98 -8.36 8.16
C GLU A 18 2.37 -7.76 8.35
N VAL A 19 3.06 -7.45 7.25
CA VAL A 19 4.38 -6.82 7.27
C VAL A 19 4.31 -5.40 7.81
N ILE A 20 3.31 -4.62 7.40
CA ILE A 20 3.04 -3.27 7.92
C ILE A 20 2.90 -3.29 9.45
N ARG A 21 2.13 -4.26 9.98
CA ARG A 21 1.96 -4.42 11.43
C ARG A 21 3.24 -4.85 12.12
N ALA A 22 3.99 -5.77 11.52
CA ALA A 22 5.26 -6.26 12.08
C ALA A 22 6.31 -5.16 12.19
N TRP A 23 6.49 -4.36 11.13
CA TRP A 23 7.51 -3.31 11.07
C TRP A 23 7.05 -1.98 11.68
N ARG A 24 5.75 -1.83 12.00
CA ARG A 24 5.14 -0.58 12.48
C ARG A 24 5.41 0.60 11.54
N VAL A 25 5.26 0.35 10.25
CA VAL A 25 5.47 1.34 9.19
C VAL A 25 4.15 1.75 8.57
N ARG A 26 4.12 2.89 7.90
CA ARG A 26 2.96 3.35 7.13
C ARG A 26 2.87 2.54 5.84
N ARG A 27 1.64 2.29 5.37
CA ARG A 27 1.38 1.56 4.12
C ARG A 27 2.13 2.17 2.91
N ALA A 28 2.17 3.50 2.82
CA ALA A 28 2.90 4.21 1.76
C ALA A 28 4.43 4.01 1.82
N ALA A 29 4.96 3.69 2.99
CA ALA A 29 6.40 3.51 3.21
C ALA A 29 6.86 2.05 3.17
N LEU A 30 5.92 1.08 3.14
CA LEU A 30 6.23 -0.35 3.13
C LEU A 30 7.28 -0.70 2.08
N HIS A 31 7.11 -0.20 0.85
CA HIS A 31 8.02 -0.51 -0.25
C HIS A 31 9.43 0.04 -0.02
N ARG A 32 9.54 1.27 0.48
CA ARG A 32 10.84 1.90 0.76
C ARG A 32 11.59 1.17 1.87
N VAL A 33 10.87 0.68 2.88
CA VAL A 33 11.46 -0.10 3.97
C VAL A 33 11.88 -1.49 3.48
N ALA A 34 11.09 -2.11 2.59
CA ALA A 34 11.47 -3.36 1.94
C ALA A 34 12.74 -3.19 1.08
N GLU A 35 12.84 -2.11 0.31
CA GLU A 35 14.05 -1.78 -0.46
C GLU A 35 15.26 -1.53 0.44
N LEU A 36 15.08 -0.75 1.51
CA LEU A 36 16.12 -0.47 2.49
C LEU A 36 16.65 -1.76 3.15
N GLY A 37 15.75 -2.71 3.43
CA GLY A 37 16.09 -4.03 3.97
C GLY A 37 16.46 -5.08 2.91
N SER A 38 16.54 -4.70 1.62
CA SER A 38 16.77 -5.61 0.49
C SER A 38 15.86 -6.86 0.52
N VAL A 39 14.59 -6.66 0.86
CA VAL A 39 13.60 -7.73 1.00
C VAL A 39 12.98 -8.03 -0.36
N PRO A 40 13.16 -9.25 -0.89
CA PRO A 40 12.47 -9.65 -2.11
C PRO A 40 10.97 -9.79 -1.85
N TYR A 41 10.18 -9.51 -2.88
CA TYR A 41 8.73 -9.71 -2.84
C TYR A 41 8.26 -10.47 -4.08
N GLU A 42 7.16 -11.19 -3.93
CA GLU A 42 6.45 -11.85 -5.02
C GLU A 42 5.14 -11.12 -5.29
N LEU A 43 4.78 -10.95 -6.56
CA LEU A 43 3.47 -10.46 -6.95
C LEU A 43 2.53 -11.66 -7.13
N ARG A 44 1.42 -11.66 -6.38
CA ARG A 44 0.34 -12.64 -6.51
C ARG A 44 -0.96 -11.96 -6.96
N GLY A 45 -1.86 -12.73 -7.57
CA GLY A 45 -3.07 -12.19 -8.18
C GLY A 45 -2.84 -11.75 -9.62
N GLY A 46 -3.57 -10.74 -10.09
CA GLY A 46 -3.43 -10.22 -11.46
C GLY A 46 -3.90 -11.16 -12.57
N ARG A 47 -4.47 -12.33 -12.23
CA ARG A 47 -5.01 -13.25 -13.22
C ARG A 47 -6.22 -12.63 -13.90
N SER A 48 -6.27 -12.72 -15.23
CA SER A 48 -7.42 -12.29 -16.00
C SER A 48 -8.64 -13.15 -15.65
N ARG A 49 -9.75 -12.52 -15.28
CA ARG A 49 -11.08 -13.13 -15.10
C ARG A 49 -11.95 -12.98 -16.35
N GLY A 50 -11.33 -12.80 -17.53
CA GLY A 50 -12.05 -12.60 -18.79
C GLY A 50 -12.86 -11.31 -18.77
N THR A 51 -14.16 -11.40 -19.02
CA THR A 51 -15.07 -10.23 -19.11
C THR A 51 -15.13 -9.39 -17.83
N TYR A 52 -14.78 -9.96 -16.68
CA TYR A 52 -14.85 -9.29 -15.38
C TYR A 52 -13.54 -8.58 -14.96
N GLY A 53 -12.61 -8.40 -15.89
CA GLY A 53 -11.34 -7.70 -15.63
C GLY A 53 -10.27 -8.61 -15.02
N ALA A 54 -9.25 -8.02 -14.40
CA ALA A 54 -8.17 -8.75 -13.74
C ALA A 54 -8.38 -8.82 -12.23
N GLU A 55 -7.91 -9.90 -11.61
CA GLU A 55 -7.79 -9.98 -10.16
C GLU A 55 -6.89 -8.88 -9.61
N PRO A 56 -7.17 -8.36 -8.40
CA PRO A 56 -6.24 -7.47 -7.73
C PRO A 56 -4.87 -8.14 -7.60
N THR A 57 -3.81 -7.38 -7.85
CA THR A 57 -2.44 -7.84 -7.60
C THR A 57 -2.03 -7.40 -6.21
N TYR A 58 -1.44 -8.31 -5.44
CA TYR A 58 -0.94 -8.06 -4.09
C TYR A 58 0.50 -8.55 -3.96
N ARG A 59 1.30 -7.83 -3.16
CA ARG A 59 2.67 -8.23 -2.85
C ARG A 59 2.68 -9.15 -1.64
N CYS A 60 3.51 -10.18 -1.73
CA CYS A 60 3.73 -11.14 -0.68
C CYS A 60 5.23 -11.19 -0.34
N PHE A 61 5.53 -11.36 0.94
CA PHE A 61 6.90 -11.37 1.46
C PHE A 61 7.19 -12.69 2.17
N ALA A 62 8.43 -13.17 2.09
CA ALA A 62 8.83 -14.36 2.81
C ALA A 62 8.94 -14.05 4.33
N PRO A 63 8.40 -14.90 5.22
CA PRO A 63 8.45 -14.68 6.67
C PRO A 63 9.85 -14.46 7.22
N ASP A 64 10.84 -15.20 6.71
CA ASP A 64 12.22 -15.13 7.20
C ASP A 64 12.86 -13.78 6.88
N ASP A 65 12.60 -13.24 5.68
CA ASP A 65 13.10 -11.91 5.31
C ASP A 65 12.40 -10.81 6.13
N VAL A 66 11.10 -10.97 6.39
CA VAL A 66 10.33 -10.05 7.25
C VAL A 66 10.86 -10.06 8.68
N ARG A 67 11.15 -11.24 9.24
CA ARG A 67 11.75 -11.39 10.58
C ARG A 67 13.12 -10.75 10.66
N ARG A 68 14.01 -11.02 9.69
CA ARG A 68 15.34 -10.40 9.62
C ARG A 68 15.27 -8.87 9.66
N VAL A 69 14.37 -8.26 8.88
CA VAL A 69 14.19 -6.81 8.90
C VAL A 69 13.54 -6.34 10.21
N THR A 70 12.61 -7.10 10.78
CA THR A 70 12.03 -6.78 12.09
C THR A 70 13.10 -6.74 13.18
N ASP A 71 14.02 -7.70 13.19
CA ASP A 71 15.13 -7.74 14.13
C ASP A 71 16.09 -6.57 13.89
N ALA A 72 16.43 -6.29 12.62
CA ALA A 72 17.28 -5.15 12.26
C ALA A 72 16.67 -3.79 12.67
N LEU A 73 15.36 -3.64 12.54
CA LEU A 73 14.61 -2.46 13.00
C LEU A 73 14.60 -2.34 14.52
N ARG A 74 14.49 -3.47 15.23
CA ARG A 74 14.47 -3.50 16.70
C ARG A 74 15.84 -3.20 17.30
N ASP A 75 16.88 -3.79 16.72
CA ASP A 75 18.26 -3.66 17.17
C ASP A 75 18.89 -2.34 16.69
N GLY A 76 18.17 -1.56 15.88
CA GLY A 76 18.60 -0.24 15.40
C GLY A 76 19.66 -0.29 14.29
N SER A 77 19.96 -1.48 13.76
CA SER A 77 20.89 -1.63 12.64
C SER A 77 20.28 -1.16 11.32
N LEU A 78 18.94 -1.17 11.21
CA LEU A 78 18.19 -0.55 10.14
C LEU A 78 17.36 0.61 10.70
N VAL A 79 17.72 1.83 10.34
CA VAL A 79 17.05 3.06 10.81
C VAL A 79 16.22 3.62 9.65
N PRO A 80 14.89 3.37 9.63
CA PRO A 80 14.01 3.98 8.65
C PRO A 80 13.81 5.45 8.99
N ASP A 81 13.42 6.24 7.98
CA ASP A 81 13.03 7.64 8.19
C ASP A 81 11.88 7.71 9.23
N PRO A 82 11.96 8.60 10.24
CA PRO A 82 10.92 8.74 11.26
C PRO A 82 9.53 8.97 10.66
N SER A 83 9.41 9.64 9.52
CA SER A 83 8.14 9.89 8.83
C SER A 83 7.50 8.61 8.26
N TRP A 84 8.24 7.51 8.16
CA TRP A 84 7.76 6.23 7.63
C TRP A 84 7.16 5.35 8.71
N ARG A 85 7.50 5.58 9.97
CA ARG A 85 6.98 4.83 11.12
C ARG A 85 5.59 5.31 11.52
N THR A 86 4.81 4.45 12.18
CA THR A 86 3.48 4.82 12.71
C THR A 86 3.50 5.22 14.19
N ASP A 87 4.56 4.88 14.91
CA ASP A 87 4.74 5.17 16.34
C ASP A 87 5.43 6.52 16.63
N THR A 88 5.86 7.23 15.58
CA THR A 88 6.50 8.55 15.69
C THR A 88 5.50 9.70 15.47
N PRO A 89 5.71 10.88 16.08
CA PRO A 89 4.89 12.05 15.79
C PRO A 89 5.00 12.50 14.32
N GLU A 90 6.20 12.42 13.73
CA GLU A 90 6.46 12.75 12.32
C GLU A 90 5.66 11.86 11.37
N GLY A 91 5.57 10.57 11.69
CA GLY A 91 4.77 9.60 10.95
C GLY A 91 3.28 9.95 10.94
N ARG A 92 2.74 10.33 12.10
CA ARG A 92 1.33 10.75 12.23
C ARG A 92 1.04 12.05 11.47
N GLU A 93 1.97 12.98 11.43
CA GLU A 93 1.84 14.21 10.65
C GLU A 93 1.86 13.94 9.14
N ALA A 94 2.78 13.08 8.71
CA ALA A 94 2.88 12.71 7.30
C ALA A 94 1.63 11.94 6.83
N GLU A 95 1.04 11.08 7.66
CA GLU A 95 -0.25 10.44 7.35
C GLU A 95 -1.39 11.46 7.22
N ARG A 96 -1.46 12.45 8.12
CA ARG A 96 -2.42 13.55 8.01
C ARG A 96 -2.24 14.35 6.73
N ARG A 97 -0.99 14.58 6.32
CA ARG A 97 -0.64 15.30 5.09
C ARG A 97 -1.11 14.54 3.84
N GLU A 98 -0.83 13.25 3.76
CA GLU A 98 -1.30 12.40 2.64
C GLU A 98 -2.82 12.36 2.54
N ARG A 99 -3.53 12.17 3.66
CA ARG A 99 -5.01 12.21 3.68
C ARG A 99 -5.59 13.56 3.26
N ARG A 100 -4.85 14.65 3.46
CA ARG A 100 -5.24 15.99 3.02
C ARG A 100 -4.96 16.19 1.53
N SER A 101 -3.81 15.74 1.04
CA SER A 101 -3.48 15.78 -0.38
C SER A 101 -4.42 14.93 -1.24
N GLY A 102 -4.76 13.70 -0.82
CA GLY A 102 -5.69 12.84 -1.56
C GLY A 102 -7.08 13.47 -1.70
N ARG A 103 -7.62 14.07 -0.63
CA ARG A 103 -8.91 14.76 -0.66
C ARG A 103 -8.97 15.95 -1.61
N LEU A 104 -7.86 16.68 -1.79
CA LEU A 104 -7.81 17.80 -2.72
C LEU A 104 -7.87 17.32 -4.18
N VAL A 105 -7.24 16.19 -4.49
CA VAL A 105 -7.31 15.58 -5.83
C VAL A 105 -8.74 15.09 -6.11
N ASP A 106 -9.35 14.37 -5.16
CA ASP A 106 -10.73 13.88 -5.34
C ASP A 106 -11.73 15.03 -5.53
N GLY A 107 -11.61 16.11 -4.73
CA GLY A 107 -12.46 17.28 -4.87
C GLY A 107 -12.34 17.97 -6.22
N LEU A 108 -11.15 17.98 -6.83
CA LEU A 108 -10.91 18.57 -8.15
C LEU A 108 -11.54 17.74 -9.28
N PHE A 109 -11.61 16.41 -9.14
CA PHE A 109 -12.22 15.53 -10.14
C PHE A 109 -13.75 15.44 -9.98
N PHE A 110 -14.25 15.26 -8.76
CA PHE A 110 -15.68 15.08 -8.52
C PHE A 110 -16.45 16.40 -8.42
N GLY A 111 -15.81 17.48 -7.99
CA GLY A 111 -16.40 18.81 -7.88
C GLY A 111 -17.03 19.34 -9.18
N PRO A 112 -16.28 19.45 -10.30
CA PRO A 112 -16.82 19.99 -11.56
C PRO A 112 -17.84 19.05 -12.21
N VAL A 113 -17.69 17.73 -12.07
CA VAL A 113 -18.68 16.75 -12.56
C VAL A 113 -20.00 16.92 -11.82
N LEU A 114 -19.97 17.04 -10.49
CA LEU A 114 -21.15 17.29 -9.68
C LEU A 114 -21.81 18.62 -10.04
N LEU A 115 -21.01 19.67 -10.27
CA LEU A 115 -21.48 21.00 -10.68
C LEU A 115 -22.15 20.97 -12.06
N LEU A 116 -21.60 20.22 -13.01
CA LEU A 116 -22.19 19.99 -14.33
C LEU A 116 -23.53 19.26 -14.25
N VAL A 117 -23.62 18.19 -13.44
CA VAL A 117 -24.86 17.44 -13.25
C VAL A 117 -25.93 18.31 -12.59
N LEU A 118 -25.58 19.06 -11.54
CA LEU A 118 -26.49 20.01 -10.89
C LEU A 118 -26.94 21.12 -11.85
N GLY A 119 -26.02 21.66 -12.64
CA GLY A 119 -26.33 22.66 -13.66
C GLY A 119 -27.30 22.15 -14.72
N ALA A 120 -27.10 20.92 -15.21
CA ALA A 120 -28.00 20.29 -16.18
C ALA A 120 -29.39 20.00 -15.59
N LEU A 121 -29.47 19.56 -14.34
CA LEU A 121 -30.73 19.32 -13.64
C LEU A 121 -31.52 20.62 -13.41
N LEU A 122 -30.84 21.68 -12.96
CA LEU A 122 -31.45 23.01 -12.78
C LEU A 122 -31.92 23.60 -14.11
N TYR A 123 -31.10 23.51 -15.15
CA TYR A 123 -31.45 23.98 -16.48
C TYR A 123 -32.66 23.23 -17.05
N GLY A 124 -32.69 21.90 -16.92
CA GLY A 124 -33.82 21.08 -17.36
C GLY A 124 -35.12 21.34 -16.58
N TRP A 125 -35.02 21.75 -15.30
CA TRP A 125 -36.18 22.13 -14.49
C TRP A 125 -36.70 23.52 -14.84
N LEU A 126 -35.82 24.47 -15.17
CA LEU A 126 -36.21 25.83 -15.59
C LEU A 126 -36.73 25.89 -17.04
N ALA A 127 -36.28 24.98 -17.92
CA ALA A 127 -36.64 24.94 -19.33
C ALA A 127 -37.94 24.16 -19.62
N ARG A 128 -38.63 23.69 -18.58
CA ARG A 128 -39.89 22.94 -18.66
C ARG A 128 -41.04 23.77 -18.14
#